data_AF-A0A6N4AC41-F1
#
_entry.id   AF-A0A6N4AC41-F1
#
_cell.length_a   1.000
_cell.length_b   1.000
_cell.length_c   1.000
_cell.angle_alpha   90.00
_cell.angle_beta   90.00
_cell.angle_gamma   90.00
#
_symmetry.space_group_name_H-M   'P 1'
#
loop_
_entity.id
_entity.type
_entity.pdbx_description
1 polymer ?
#
loop_
_entity_poly.entity_id
_entity_poly.type
_entity_poly.pdbx_seq_one_letter_code
_entity_poly.pdbx_strand_id
1 'polypeptide(L)'
;MGKSFVYNTGESKGPEEELEMTFGVFIDGTLNNKTNTELRRKYRNGGVENLTDEQIAESVKRDEAAYKRLMKKGVPANPTEYEQYLIGSHRTYMDKMGTDNSYSNDYTNVARMWKYCDKEYRIYVEGMGTDDKQKDSQDGFAFGAGLTGVRAKVRKACEIMANKINEEKRKGNNRNKVLTKITVDAFGFSRGAASARNFVHEVNVKKAYEPKPFNMPDGYYPIDPYSEGMPVRKYRRTIGDADGLEVNSEVLVEGKLPRMGHLGYSILKNTDITAEELEDITLVVRFIGIYDTVSSYGEGGGRLGEYDVNGELKDDSFFKKAAKEVFSTHFDNDVEELQLNNLGYFQKMVHFTAKDEHRKNFSLTRIRQIKDRAIEKNLPGVHCDIGGAYENETEYKDEIETSNHKPLWQLEKYRQELIAGGWYHDDQIEINNKFWNFLTSGIVYRKLSGTRYVRKEYSYLPLHFMEEFGKDMMKTQAKSNALIDDLTIQYSVEGNQILKQAKTYLEGYMKDEIPEWDFVSDEELARRKQERINRENLEKLLEELEKSKVYEEQNATGFDGQKQYWPTMPPGLGQEPEPDPDPNVINIEEVVVTAYHPQTLLRKLRNQYFHWSASRDWFGMEPAKNRIRGEY
;
A
#
# COMPACT_ATOMS: atom_id res chain seq x y z
N MET A 1 -4.54 77.22 -13.74
CA MET A 1 -4.56 75.82 -13.27
C MET A 1 -3.33 75.12 -13.83
N GLY A 2 -2.30 74.93 -13.00
CA GLY A 2 -1.10 74.19 -13.40
C GLY A 2 -1.38 72.69 -13.36
N LYS A 3 -1.01 71.98 -14.43
CA LYS A 3 -1.02 70.51 -14.44
C LYS A 3 0.32 70.03 -13.87
N SER A 4 0.29 69.46 -12.66
CA SER A 4 1.43 68.73 -12.11
C SER A 4 1.58 67.40 -12.83
N PHE A 5 2.73 67.17 -13.45
CA PHE A 5 3.15 65.85 -13.91
C PHE A 5 3.89 65.18 -12.76
N VAL A 6 3.35 64.06 -12.28
CA VAL A 6 4.02 63.20 -11.31
C VAL A 6 4.97 62.30 -12.10
N TYR A 7 6.27 62.51 -11.95
CA TYR A 7 7.29 61.58 -12.42
C TYR A 7 7.36 60.40 -11.46
N ASN A 8 6.93 59.23 -11.91
CA ASN A 8 7.18 57.97 -11.21
C ASN A 8 8.66 57.61 -11.43
N THR A 9 9.53 57.86 -10.45
CA THR A 9 10.94 57.46 -10.46
C THR A 9 11.12 56.02 -9.99
N GLY A 10 10.17 55.14 -10.29
CA GLY A 10 10.28 53.72 -9.99
C GLY A 10 11.50 53.16 -10.72
N GLU A 11 12.60 53.00 -9.98
CA GLU A 11 13.68 52.10 -10.36
C GLU A 11 13.02 50.75 -10.64
N SER A 12 13.00 50.32 -11.91
CA SER A 12 12.63 48.95 -12.21
C SER A 12 13.70 48.07 -11.57
N LYS A 13 13.39 47.47 -10.42
CA LYS A 13 14.11 46.27 -10.00
C LYS A 13 14.15 45.36 -11.23
N GLY A 14 15.35 45.02 -11.70
CA GLY A 14 15.49 44.04 -12.78
C GLY A 14 14.74 42.76 -12.40
N PRO A 15 14.35 41.91 -13.36
CA PRO A 15 13.62 40.69 -13.05
C PRO A 15 14.40 39.90 -12.00
N GLU A 16 13.82 39.76 -10.80
CA GLU A 16 14.40 38.93 -9.74
C GLU A 16 14.47 37.51 -10.32
N GLU A 17 15.67 36.91 -10.37
CA GLU A 17 15.82 35.59 -10.93
C GLU A 17 14.96 34.60 -10.14
N GLU A 18 14.07 33.90 -10.82
CA GLU A 18 13.13 32.97 -10.19
C GLU A 18 13.78 31.61 -9.91
N LEU A 19 13.34 30.97 -8.84
CA LEU A 19 13.70 29.62 -8.45
C LEU A 19 12.44 28.78 -8.34
N GLU A 20 12.35 27.74 -9.17
CA GLU A 20 11.32 26.70 -9.09
C GLU A 20 11.94 25.41 -8.57
N MET A 21 11.27 24.74 -7.63
CA MET A 21 11.72 23.45 -7.10
C MET A 21 10.65 22.38 -7.28
N THR A 22 11.09 21.14 -7.51
CA THR A 22 10.19 19.98 -7.65
C THR A 22 10.64 18.87 -6.70
N PHE A 23 9.71 18.34 -5.91
CA PHE A 23 9.96 17.28 -4.94
C PHE A 23 9.03 16.08 -5.12
N GLY A 24 9.61 14.89 -5.11
CA GLY A 24 8.89 13.63 -4.98
C GLY A 24 8.92 13.15 -3.54
N VAL A 25 7.77 13.07 -2.88
CA VAL A 25 7.62 12.62 -1.49
C VAL A 25 7.13 11.18 -1.48
N PHE A 26 7.95 10.27 -0.97
CA PHE A 26 7.72 8.83 -0.97
C PHE A 26 7.51 8.35 0.47
N ILE A 27 6.27 8.01 0.85
CA ILE A 27 5.92 7.60 2.22
C ILE A 27 5.57 6.11 2.24
N ASP A 28 6.36 5.32 2.96
CA ASP A 28 6.25 3.87 2.93
C ASP A 28 5.09 3.32 3.79
N GLY A 29 4.75 2.05 3.56
CA GLY A 29 3.72 1.34 4.34
C GLY A 29 4.20 0.95 5.73
N THR A 30 3.29 0.69 6.66
CA THR A 30 3.62 0.30 8.04
C THR A 30 4.56 -0.89 8.12
N LEU A 31 5.52 -0.82 9.05
CA LEU A 31 6.64 -1.77 9.17
C LEU A 31 7.54 -1.85 7.94
N ASN A 32 7.46 -0.93 6.97
CA ASN A 32 8.43 -0.87 5.89
C ASN A 32 9.43 0.24 6.13
N ASN A 33 10.70 -0.12 6.10
CA ASN A 33 11.80 0.81 6.22
C ASN A 33 12.93 0.37 5.29
N LYS A 34 13.15 1.16 4.23
CA LYS A 34 14.22 0.94 3.25
C LYS A 34 15.60 0.81 3.91
N THR A 35 15.92 1.64 4.89
CA THR A 35 17.22 1.62 5.59
C THR A 35 17.41 0.31 6.36
N ASN A 36 16.37 -0.18 7.02
CA ASN A 36 16.40 -1.45 7.76
C ASN A 36 16.51 -2.64 6.79
N THR A 37 15.80 -2.59 5.66
CA THR A 37 15.95 -3.55 4.55
C THR A 37 17.38 -3.56 3.99
N GLU A 38 18.01 -2.40 3.78
CA GLU A 38 19.40 -2.28 3.32
C GLU A 38 20.39 -2.91 4.31
N LEU A 39 20.21 -2.66 5.61
CA LEU A 39 21.04 -3.27 6.66
C LEU A 39 20.90 -4.79 6.68
N ARG A 40 19.66 -5.29 6.62
CA ARG A 40 19.40 -6.74 6.55
C ARG A 40 20.07 -7.36 5.32
N ARG A 41 19.90 -6.76 4.14
CA ARG A 41 20.53 -7.25 2.91
C ARG A 41 22.05 -7.23 3.00
N LYS A 42 22.64 -6.18 3.58
CA LYS A 42 24.09 -6.03 3.76
C LYS A 42 24.66 -7.08 4.72
N TYR A 43 24.06 -7.24 5.90
CA TYR A 43 24.64 -8.04 6.99
C TYR A 43 24.12 -9.47 7.07
N ARG A 44 22.82 -9.69 6.87
CA ARG A 44 22.21 -11.03 6.90
C ARG A 44 22.53 -11.80 5.64
N ASN A 45 22.24 -11.17 4.51
CA ASN A 45 22.32 -11.84 3.21
C ASN A 45 23.70 -11.72 2.56
N GLY A 46 24.61 -10.91 3.12
CA GLY A 46 25.90 -10.64 2.50
C GLY A 46 25.79 -9.98 1.12
N GLY A 47 24.70 -9.25 0.86
CA GLY A 47 24.39 -8.65 -0.44
C GLY A 47 23.74 -9.59 -1.46
N VAL A 48 23.55 -10.88 -1.12
CA VAL A 48 22.91 -11.86 -2.01
C VAL A 48 21.39 -11.70 -2.00
N GLU A 49 20.77 -11.75 -3.17
CA GLU A 49 19.31 -11.81 -3.31
C GLU A 49 18.83 -13.27 -3.42
N ASN A 50 17.57 -13.53 -3.06
CA ASN A 50 16.91 -14.84 -3.22
C ASN A 50 17.64 -16.01 -2.54
N LEU A 51 17.97 -15.83 -1.25
CA LEU A 51 18.53 -16.90 -0.44
C LEU A 51 17.55 -18.07 -0.32
N THR A 52 18.08 -19.29 -0.21
CA THR A 52 17.27 -20.47 0.13
C THR A 52 16.83 -20.42 1.59
N ASP A 53 15.74 -21.12 1.93
CA ASP A 53 15.25 -21.23 3.31
C ASP A 53 16.34 -21.72 4.29
N GLU A 54 17.22 -22.62 3.83
CA GLU A 54 18.37 -23.11 4.59
C GLU A 54 19.38 -21.99 4.88
N GLN A 55 19.75 -21.21 3.86
CA GLN A 55 20.66 -20.07 4.00
C GLN A 55 20.08 -18.99 4.91
N ILE A 56 18.77 -18.72 4.78
CA ILE A 56 18.06 -17.81 5.67
C ILE A 56 18.13 -18.34 7.11
N ALA A 57 17.80 -19.61 7.35
CA ALA A 57 17.84 -20.20 8.69
C ALA A 57 19.25 -20.16 9.31
N GLU A 58 20.30 -20.40 8.53
CA GLU A 58 21.68 -20.28 8.98
C GLU A 58 22.06 -18.84 9.32
N SER A 59 21.65 -17.87 8.50
CA SER A 59 21.90 -16.45 8.76
C SER A 59 21.21 -15.96 10.03
N VAL A 60 19.95 -16.37 10.25
CA VAL A 60 19.18 -16.05 11.46
C VAL A 60 19.86 -16.63 12.70
N LYS A 61 20.36 -17.88 12.63
CA LYS A 61 21.11 -18.49 13.75
C LYS A 61 22.39 -17.72 14.07
N ARG A 62 23.10 -17.24 13.04
CA ARG A 62 24.33 -16.46 13.19
C ARG A 62 24.06 -15.11 13.86
N ASP A 63 23.04 -14.40 13.40
CA ASP A 63 22.63 -13.10 13.92
C ASP A 63 22.19 -13.22 15.39
N GLU A 64 21.40 -14.24 15.72
CA GLU A 64 20.98 -14.52 17.09
C GLU A 64 22.18 -14.79 18.02
N ALA A 65 23.18 -15.53 17.55
CA ALA A 65 24.41 -15.78 18.30
C ALA A 65 25.28 -14.51 18.46
N ALA A 66 25.26 -13.60 17.49
CA ALA A 66 25.96 -12.32 17.55
C ALA A 66 25.25 -11.36 18.52
N TYR A 67 23.92 -11.26 18.44
CA TYR A 67 23.08 -10.49 19.35
C TYR A 67 23.28 -10.90 20.81
N LYS A 68 23.23 -12.20 21.11
CA LYS A 68 23.47 -12.71 22.48
C LYS A 68 24.85 -12.33 23.01
N ARG A 69 25.87 -12.31 22.14
CA ARG A 69 27.23 -11.88 22.51
C ARG A 69 27.30 -10.38 22.80
N LEU A 70 26.60 -9.56 22.01
CA LEU A 70 26.50 -8.12 22.25
C LEU A 70 25.80 -7.83 23.59
N MET A 71 24.66 -8.46 23.84
CA MET A 71 23.92 -8.29 25.09
C MET A 71 24.71 -8.74 26.33
N LYS A 72 25.54 -9.79 26.20
CA LYS A 72 26.44 -10.22 27.29
C LYS A 72 27.57 -9.21 27.56
N LYS A 73 28.07 -8.51 26.54
CA LYS A 73 29.12 -7.49 26.69
C LYS A 73 28.58 -6.16 27.21
N GLY A 74 27.28 -5.91 27.06
CA GLY A 74 26.66 -4.61 27.27
C GLY A 74 26.67 -3.78 25.98
N VAL A 75 25.55 -3.13 25.70
CA VAL A 75 25.42 -2.27 24.51
C VAL A 75 26.22 -0.99 24.75
N PRO A 76 27.16 -0.63 23.85
CA PRO A 76 27.91 0.61 23.98
C PRO A 76 27.00 1.83 23.80
N ALA A 77 27.39 2.99 24.38
CA ALA A 77 26.61 4.22 24.26
C ALA A 77 26.40 4.66 22.80
N ASN A 78 27.39 4.40 21.93
CA ASN A 78 27.33 4.65 20.50
C ASN A 78 27.57 3.33 19.74
N PRO A 79 26.51 2.53 19.49
CA PRO A 79 26.64 1.27 18.78
C PRO A 79 27.05 1.47 17.32
N THR A 80 27.88 0.56 16.82
CA THR A 80 28.22 0.47 15.39
C THR A 80 26.99 0.13 14.55
N GLU A 81 27.04 0.39 13.24
CA GLU A 81 25.93 0.08 12.33
C GLU A 81 25.52 -1.40 12.36
N TYR A 82 26.49 -2.31 12.52
CA TYR A 82 26.21 -3.74 12.66
C TYR A 82 25.54 -4.07 14.01
N GLU A 83 25.94 -3.42 15.09
CA GLU A 83 25.30 -3.60 16.40
C GLU A 83 23.88 -3.03 16.41
N GLN A 84 23.64 -1.88 15.76
CA GLN A 84 22.31 -1.33 15.53
C GLN A 84 21.43 -2.31 14.76
N TYR A 85 21.96 -2.90 13.67
CA TYR A 85 21.28 -3.95 12.93
C TYR A 85 20.88 -5.12 13.84
N LEU A 86 21.82 -5.68 14.61
CA LEU A 86 21.54 -6.81 15.50
C LEU A 86 20.47 -6.47 16.56
N ILE A 87 20.48 -5.26 17.11
CA ILE A 87 19.51 -4.81 18.11
C ILE A 87 18.12 -4.63 17.46
N GLY A 88 18.07 -3.98 16.30
CA GLY A 88 16.81 -3.70 15.59
C GLY A 88 16.18 -4.94 14.98
N SER A 89 16.98 -5.85 14.43
CA SER A 89 16.50 -7.06 13.74
C SER A 89 16.10 -8.18 14.70
N HIS A 90 16.55 -8.14 15.97
CA HIS A 90 16.26 -9.20 16.93
C HIS A 90 14.77 -9.27 17.29
N ARG A 91 14.21 -10.47 17.18
CA ARG A 91 12.81 -10.78 17.50
C ARG A 91 12.72 -11.61 18.77
N THR A 92 11.96 -11.10 19.75
CA THR A 92 11.58 -11.84 20.95
C THR A 92 10.61 -12.98 20.61
N TYR A 93 10.31 -13.85 21.59
CA TYR A 93 9.31 -14.90 21.41
C TYR A 93 7.94 -14.34 20.98
N MET A 94 7.50 -13.25 21.62
CA MET A 94 6.25 -12.58 21.25
C MET A 94 6.31 -11.96 19.85
N ASP A 95 7.44 -11.33 19.49
CA ASP A 95 7.62 -10.74 18.15
C ASP A 95 7.56 -11.81 17.04
N LYS A 96 7.93 -13.07 17.33
CA LYS A 96 7.87 -14.19 16.38
C LYS A 96 6.48 -14.79 16.22
N MET A 97 5.58 -14.55 17.17
CA MET A 97 4.19 -15.00 17.07
C MET A 97 3.34 -14.02 16.24
N GLY A 98 3.75 -12.74 16.16
CA GLY A 98 3.06 -11.72 15.39
C GLY A 98 3.63 -11.46 14.00
N THR A 99 3.26 -10.29 13.46
CA THR A 99 3.75 -9.84 12.14
C THR A 99 5.26 -9.65 12.16
N ASP A 100 5.87 -9.85 10.99
CA ASP A 100 7.28 -9.62 10.79
C ASP A 100 7.69 -8.16 11.05
N ASN A 101 8.96 -7.95 11.41
CA ASN A 101 9.54 -6.63 11.62
C ASN A 101 10.06 -6.05 10.30
N SER A 102 10.37 -4.75 10.28
CA SER A 102 10.83 -4.01 9.10
C SER A 102 12.13 -4.53 8.49
N TYR A 103 12.95 -5.23 9.28
CA TYR A 103 14.15 -5.91 8.79
C TYR A 103 13.83 -7.18 8.01
N SER A 104 12.62 -7.73 8.11
CA SER A 104 12.21 -8.94 7.40
C SER A 104 11.57 -8.65 6.04
N ASN A 105 11.15 -7.41 5.79
CA ASN A 105 10.50 -7.00 4.55
C ASN A 105 11.52 -6.72 3.43
N ASP A 106 11.14 -6.98 2.18
CA ASP A 106 11.80 -6.44 0.99
C ASP A 106 11.37 -4.99 0.73
N TYR A 107 11.93 -4.36 -0.30
CA TYR A 107 11.48 -3.06 -0.75
C TYR A 107 10.03 -3.06 -1.22
N THR A 108 9.30 -2.02 -0.84
CA THR A 108 8.00 -1.66 -1.43
C THR A 108 8.18 -0.97 -2.77
N ASN A 109 7.13 -0.90 -3.57
CA ASN A 109 7.11 -0.16 -4.83
C ASN A 109 7.39 1.34 -4.62
N VAL A 110 7.06 1.89 -3.45
CA VAL A 110 7.43 3.26 -3.05
C VAL A 110 8.95 3.39 -2.90
N ALA A 111 9.58 2.46 -2.17
CA ALA A 111 11.04 2.46 -1.99
C ALA A 111 11.79 2.16 -3.30
N ARG A 112 11.27 1.24 -4.13
CA ARG A 112 11.81 0.90 -5.45
C ARG A 112 11.79 2.10 -6.39
N MET A 113 10.67 2.81 -6.48
CA MET A 113 10.56 4.01 -7.30
C MET A 113 11.49 5.13 -6.79
N TRP A 114 11.48 5.41 -5.48
CA TRP A 114 12.38 6.39 -4.86
C TRP A 114 13.86 6.15 -5.22
N LYS A 115 14.30 4.88 -5.21
CA LYS A 115 15.69 4.49 -5.43
C LYS A 115 16.24 4.96 -6.78
N TYR A 116 15.39 5.00 -7.80
CA TYR A 116 15.74 5.40 -9.17
C TYR A 116 15.25 6.81 -9.53
N CYS A 117 14.95 7.61 -8.51
CA CYS A 117 14.75 9.03 -8.67
C CYS A 117 16.03 9.86 -8.42
N ASP A 118 16.09 11.05 -9.01
CA ASP A 118 17.17 12.01 -8.75
C ASP A 118 17.25 12.38 -7.25
N LYS A 119 18.46 12.56 -6.72
CA LYS A 119 18.70 12.85 -5.29
C LYS A 119 18.12 14.18 -4.85
N GLU A 120 18.12 15.19 -5.71
CA GLU A 120 17.60 16.52 -5.43
C GLU A 120 16.07 16.48 -5.34
N TYR A 121 15.43 15.75 -6.25
CA TYR A 121 13.99 15.52 -6.32
C TYR A 121 13.44 14.68 -5.14
N ARG A 122 14.12 13.60 -4.76
CA ARG A 122 13.50 12.56 -3.92
C ARG A 122 13.56 12.84 -2.41
N ILE A 123 12.46 12.58 -1.72
CA ILE A 123 12.30 12.56 -0.26
C ILE A 123 11.69 11.21 0.12
N TYR A 124 12.33 10.46 1.00
CA TYR A 124 11.77 9.21 1.53
C TYR A 124 11.44 9.36 3.00
N VAL A 125 10.27 8.86 3.37
CA VAL A 125 9.82 8.72 4.74
C VAL A 125 9.45 7.27 4.98
N GLU A 126 10.09 6.67 5.97
CA GLU A 126 9.80 5.31 6.41
C GLU A 126 8.37 5.16 6.94
N GLY A 127 7.89 3.93 6.89
CA GLY A 127 6.52 3.61 7.27
C GLY A 127 6.27 3.71 8.76
N MET A 128 4.98 3.80 9.10
CA MET A 128 4.53 3.90 10.49
C MET A 128 4.99 2.71 11.32
N GLY A 129 5.28 2.96 12.60
CA GLY A 129 5.85 1.96 13.51
C GLY A 129 7.33 1.65 13.29
N THR A 130 8.04 2.37 12.42
CA THR A 130 9.48 2.16 12.17
C THR A 130 10.26 3.46 12.28
N ASP A 131 11.54 3.33 12.63
CA ASP A 131 12.55 4.37 12.53
C ASP A 131 13.86 3.77 12.00
N ASP A 132 14.67 4.60 11.35
CA ASP A 132 15.92 4.16 10.73
C ASP A 132 16.89 3.60 11.76
N LYS A 133 17.37 2.37 11.52
CA LYS A 133 18.37 1.66 12.32
C LYS A 133 17.93 1.35 13.75
N GLN A 134 16.64 1.47 14.05
CA GLN A 134 16.08 1.21 15.36
C GLN A 134 15.23 -0.06 15.35
N LYS A 135 14.87 -0.54 16.55
CA LYS A 135 13.84 -1.57 16.70
C LYS A 135 12.48 -0.92 16.42
N ASP A 136 11.60 -1.65 15.73
CA ASP A 136 10.27 -1.16 15.41
C ASP A 136 9.44 -0.86 16.68
N SER A 137 8.64 0.21 16.60
CA SER A 137 7.70 0.61 17.63
C SER A 137 6.42 -0.23 17.52
N GLN A 138 6.09 -0.97 18.58
CA GLN A 138 4.85 -1.75 18.66
C GLN A 138 3.61 -0.85 18.63
N ASP A 139 3.73 0.41 19.08
CA ASP A 139 2.63 1.37 19.19
C ASP A 139 2.24 1.99 17.84
N GLY A 140 3.22 2.50 17.09
CA GLY A 140 2.96 3.03 15.75
C GLY A 140 2.56 1.96 14.73
N PHE A 141 3.00 0.72 14.97
CA PHE A 141 2.62 -0.43 14.16
C PHE A 141 1.14 -0.78 14.31
N ALA A 142 0.67 -0.96 15.54
CA ALA A 142 -0.68 -1.46 15.81
C ALA A 142 -1.75 -0.41 15.50
N PHE A 143 -1.50 0.86 15.84
CA PHE A 143 -2.55 1.87 15.88
C PHE A 143 -2.42 2.98 14.83
N GLY A 144 -1.30 3.05 14.10
CA GLY A 144 -1.04 4.11 13.11
C GLY A 144 -0.95 5.52 13.70
N ALA A 145 -0.83 5.61 15.03
CA ALA A 145 -1.02 6.77 15.87
C ALA A 145 0.26 7.10 16.65
N GLY A 146 0.38 8.33 17.16
CA GLY A 146 1.50 8.74 18.02
C GLY A 146 2.74 9.14 17.23
N LEU A 147 3.93 9.09 17.86
CA LEU A 147 5.15 9.71 17.32
C LEU A 147 5.71 9.03 16.07
N THR A 148 5.21 7.84 15.76
CA THR A 148 5.54 7.10 14.53
C THR A 148 4.29 6.86 13.67
N GLY A 149 3.20 7.61 13.89
CA GLY A 149 1.93 7.53 13.18
C GLY A 149 1.83 8.41 11.92
N VAL A 150 0.64 8.45 11.31
CA VAL A 150 0.38 9.14 10.02
C VAL A 150 0.81 10.61 10.06
N ARG A 151 0.28 11.41 11.00
CA ARG A 151 0.58 12.84 11.09
C ARG A 151 2.06 13.10 11.42
N ALA A 152 2.69 12.24 12.23
CA ALA A 152 4.12 12.34 12.53
C ALA A 152 5.00 12.13 11.29
N LYS A 153 4.70 11.14 10.45
CA LYS A 153 5.43 10.91 9.20
C LYS A 153 5.20 12.04 8.18
N VAL A 154 4.00 12.63 8.15
CA VAL A 154 3.71 13.84 7.35
C VAL A 154 4.55 15.04 7.82
N ARG A 155 4.64 15.27 9.14
CA ARG A 155 5.54 16.30 9.70
C ARG A 155 6.98 16.10 9.30
N LYS A 156 7.48 14.86 9.42
CA LYS A 156 8.83 14.49 8.99
C LYS A 156 9.05 14.79 7.51
N ALA A 157 8.09 14.49 6.63
CA ALA A 157 8.16 14.82 5.21
C ALA A 157 8.29 16.34 4.98
N CYS A 158 7.46 17.13 5.64
CA CYS A 158 7.48 18.60 5.58
C CYS A 158 8.82 19.19 6.06
N GLU A 159 9.36 18.66 7.16
CA GLU A 159 10.66 19.11 7.70
C GLU A 159 11.82 18.79 6.76
N ILE A 160 11.86 17.57 6.21
CA ILE A 160 12.89 17.17 5.23
C ILE A 160 12.80 18.04 3.98
N MET A 161 11.58 18.33 3.49
CA MET A 161 11.37 19.21 2.35
C MET A 161 11.85 20.64 2.64
N ALA A 162 11.49 21.22 3.79
CA ALA A 162 11.97 22.56 4.18
C ALA A 162 13.50 22.62 4.28
N ASN A 163 14.14 21.58 4.82
CA ASN A 163 15.60 21.50 4.90
C ASN A 163 16.24 21.44 3.50
N LYS A 164 15.67 20.66 2.58
CA LYS A 164 16.11 20.63 1.17
C LYS A 164 15.95 21.99 0.48
N ILE A 165 14.83 22.68 0.70
CA ILE A 165 14.63 24.04 0.17
C ILE A 165 15.73 24.98 0.68
N ASN A 166 16.07 24.90 1.96
CA ASN A 166 17.15 25.69 2.55
C ASN A 166 18.51 25.39 1.92
N GLU A 167 18.82 24.10 1.76
CA GLU A 167 20.06 23.64 1.14
C GLU A 167 20.19 24.17 -0.29
N GLU A 168 19.12 24.07 -1.10
CA GLU A 168 19.10 24.57 -2.47
C GLU A 168 19.20 26.11 -2.55
N LYS A 169 18.52 26.83 -1.66
CA LYS A 169 18.63 28.30 -1.54
C LYS A 169 20.05 28.74 -1.17
N ARG A 170 20.78 27.94 -0.39
CA ARG A 170 22.17 28.26 0.02
C ARG A 170 23.22 27.92 -1.05
N LYS A 171 22.85 27.19 -2.11
CA LYS A 171 23.78 26.80 -3.19
C LYS A 171 23.99 27.91 -4.23
N GLY A 172 25.26 28.22 -4.50
CA GLY A 172 25.67 29.07 -5.63
C GLY A 172 24.94 30.42 -5.67
N ASN A 173 24.42 30.78 -6.85
CA ASN A 173 23.69 32.04 -7.05
C ASN A 173 22.21 31.97 -6.62
N ASN A 174 21.71 30.81 -6.16
CA ASN A 174 20.31 30.67 -5.75
C ASN A 174 19.95 31.50 -4.51
N ARG A 175 20.94 31.94 -3.75
CA ARG A 175 20.75 32.79 -2.56
C ARG A 175 20.04 34.10 -2.88
N ASN A 176 20.24 34.63 -4.08
CA ASN A 176 19.65 35.88 -4.53
C ASN A 176 18.36 35.66 -5.34
N LYS A 177 17.96 34.41 -5.56
CA LYS A 177 16.76 34.06 -6.33
C LYS A 177 15.55 34.00 -5.42
N VAL A 178 14.39 34.42 -5.93
CA VAL A 178 13.12 34.29 -5.21
C VAL A 178 12.51 32.93 -5.50
N LEU A 179 12.10 32.21 -4.46
CA LEU A 179 11.40 30.93 -4.64
C LEU A 179 9.97 31.27 -5.03
N THR A 180 9.59 31.03 -6.27
CA THR A 180 8.26 31.39 -6.79
C THR A 180 7.33 30.20 -6.85
N LYS A 181 7.87 28.98 -6.94
CA LYS A 181 7.06 27.78 -7.14
C LYS A 181 7.65 26.52 -6.52
N ILE A 182 6.79 25.75 -5.87
CA ILE A 182 7.08 24.41 -5.36
C ILE A 182 6.14 23.42 -6.06
N THR A 183 6.70 22.46 -6.78
CA THR A 183 5.94 21.35 -7.38
C THR A 183 6.12 20.09 -6.54
N VAL A 184 5.03 19.39 -6.24
CA VAL A 184 5.02 18.19 -5.40
C VAL A 184 4.40 17.03 -6.15
N ASP A 185 5.09 15.89 -6.13
CA ASP A 185 4.55 14.59 -6.46
C ASP A 185 4.56 13.70 -5.20
N ALA A 186 3.41 13.15 -4.82
CA ALA A 186 3.27 12.36 -3.60
C ALA A 186 3.04 10.88 -3.92
N PHE A 187 3.80 10.00 -3.28
CA PHE A 187 3.70 8.56 -3.44
C PHE A 187 3.53 7.88 -2.09
N GLY A 188 2.72 6.84 -2.03
CA GLY A 188 2.58 6.09 -0.79
C GLY A 188 1.97 4.71 -0.94
N PHE A 189 2.22 3.85 0.05
CA PHE A 189 1.69 2.49 0.12
C PHE A 189 0.97 2.25 1.45
N SER A 190 -0.19 1.60 1.44
CA SER A 190 -0.92 1.22 2.66
C SER A 190 -1.33 2.45 3.48
N ARG A 191 -1.00 2.48 4.76
CA ARG A 191 -1.15 3.68 5.58
C ARG A 191 -0.21 4.81 5.09
N GLY A 192 0.91 4.51 4.42
CA GLY A 192 1.74 5.51 3.75
C GLY A 192 1.03 6.22 2.60
N ALA A 193 0.07 5.55 1.94
CA ALA A 193 -0.84 6.20 1.00
C ALA A 193 -1.83 7.14 1.71
N ALA A 194 -2.30 6.78 2.91
CA ALA A 194 -3.09 7.68 3.75
C ALA A 194 -2.25 8.89 4.18
N SER A 195 -0.99 8.69 4.57
CA SER A 195 -0.04 9.77 4.86
C SER A 195 0.24 10.64 3.64
N ALA A 196 0.38 10.07 2.44
CA ALA A 196 0.58 10.86 1.21
C ALA A 196 -0.62 11.75 0.90
N ARG A 197 -1.85 11.24 1.10
CA ARG A 197 -3.09 12.00 0.97
C ARG A 197 -3.21 13.09 2.04
N ASN A 198 -2.92 12.75 3.30
CA ASN A 198 -2.90 13.72 4.40
C ASN A 198 -1.83 14.81 4.20
N PHE A 199 -0.64 14.44 3.72
CA PHE A 199 0.41 15.38 3.36
C PHE A 199 -0.06 16.35 2.28
N VAL A 200 -0.68 15.86 1.20
CA VAL A 200 -1.25 16.72 0.16
C VAL A 200 -2.29 17.67 0.73
N HIS A 201 -3.20 17.20 1.60
CA HIS A 201 -4.14 18.09 2.30
C HIS A 201 -3.40 19.17 3.12
N GLU A 202 -2.43 18.76 3.93
CA GLU A 202 -1.66 19.63 4.82
C GLU A 202 -0.96 20.76 4.06
N VAL A 203 -0.31 20.45 2.94
CA VAL A 203 0.46 21.46 2.19
C VAL A 203 -0.42 22.27 1.23
N ASN A 204 -1.48 21.68 0.68
CA ASN A 204 -2.25 22.28 -0.42
C ASN A 204 -3.55 22.98 0.03
N VAL A 205 -4.15 22.53 1.13
CA VAL A 205 -5.48 23.01 1.56
C VAL A 205 -5.40 23.84 2.84
N LYS A 206 -4.48 23.49 3.75
CA LYS A 206 -4.42 24.11 5.07
C LYS A 206 -4.01 25.57 4.98
N LYS A 207 -4.92 26.43 5.42
CA LYS A 207 -4.74 27.89 5.51
C LYS A 207 -4.11 28.25 6.85
N ALA A 208 -3.68 29.51 6.99
CA ALA A 208 -3.22 30.04 8.26
C ALA A 208 -4.29 29.90 9.36
N TYR A 209 -3.88 29.49 10.56
CA TYR A 209 -4.77 29.24 11.70
C TYR A 209 -4.13 29.59 13.03
N GLU A 210 -4.95 29.89 14.03
CA GLU A 210 -4.48 30.23 15.37
C GLU A 210 -4.03 28.98 16.13
N PRO A 211 -2.84 28.99 16.77
CA PRO A 211 -2.41 27.90 17.61
C PRO A 211 -3.24 27.86 18.90
N LYS A 212 -3.41 26.67 19.48
CA LYS A 212 -4.21 26.45 20.70
C LYS A 212 -3.32 26.52 21.94
N PRO A 213 -3.67 27.31 22.97
CA PRO A 213 -2.92 27.33 24.22
C PRO A 213 -3.13 26.03 25.00
N PHE A 214 -2.09 25.55 25.68
CA PHE A 214 -2.17 24.40 26.58
C PHE A 214 -1.14 24.47 27.71
N ASN A 215 -1.35 23.64 28.73
CA ASN A 215 -0.42 23.49 29.85
C ASN A 215 0.56 22.35 29.59
N MET A 216 1.84 22.68 29.45
CA MET A 216 2.94 21.74 29.26
C MET A 216 3.52 21.34 30.62
N PRO A 217 3.71 20.05 30.91
CA PRO A 217 4.48 19.63 32.09
C PRO A 217 5.89 20.24 32.11
N ASP A 218 6.36 20.67 33.27
CA ASP A 218 7.65 21.36 33.45
C ASP A 218 8.31 20.96 34.78
N GLY A 219 8.32 19.67 35.04
CA GLY A 219 8.90 19.05 36.23
C GLY A 219 7.99 19.11 37.46
N TYR A 220 8.61 19.20 38.63
CA TYR A 220 7.94 19.26 39.93
C TYR A 220 8.39 20.50 40.70
N TYR A 221 7.54 21.04 41.56
CA TYR A 221 7.97 22.03 42.54
C TYR A 221 8.99 21.40 43.50
N PRO A 222 10.03 22.15 43.92
CA PRO A 222 10.98 21.65 44.90
C PRO A 222 10.24 21.26 46.19
N ILE A 223 10.46 20.03 46.65
CA ILE A 223 9.86 19.50 47.88
C ILE A 223 10.76 19.90 49.05
N ASP A 224 10.17 20.49 50.08
CA ASP A 224 10.86 20.64 51.37
C ASP A 224 11.15 19.25 51.96
N PRO A 225 12.40 18.88 52.26
CA PRO A 225 12.73 17.56 52.83
C PRO A 225 12.05 17.27 54.18
N TYR A 226 11.40 18.25 54.81
CA TYR A 226 10.63 18.10 56.06
C TYR A 226 9.10 18.06 55.85
N SER A 227 8.62 18.08 54.60
CA SER A 227 7.21 18.02 54.24
C SER A 227 6.79 16.58 53.87
N GLU A 228 5.74 16.04 54.49
CA GLU A 228 5.12 14.75 54.13
C GLU A 228 4.25 14.81 52.85
N GLY A 229 4.39 15.86 52.04
CA GLY A 229 3.58 16.06 50.83
C GLY A 229 4.10 15.29 49.62
N MET A 230 3.18 14.74 48.81
CA MET A 230 3.55 14.22 47.48
C MET A 230 4.04 15.36 46.56
N PRO A 231 5.03 15.08 45.68
CA PRO A 231 5.54 16.08 44.72
C PRO A 231 4.42 16.69 43.86
N VAL A 232 4.32 18.02 43.87
CA VAL A 232 3.34 18.76 43.05
C VAL A 232 3.92 19.00 41.67
N ARG A 233 3.21 18.56 40.62
CA ARG A 233 3.62 18.78 39.22
C ARG A 233 3.57 20.26 38.85
N LYS A 234 4.60 20.73 38.18
CA LYS A 234 4.72 22.07 37.61
C LYS A 234 4.28 22.04 36.15
N TYR A 235 3.58 23.08 35.72
CA TYR A 235 3.19 23.24 34.32
C TYR A 235 3.54 24.65 33.85
N ARG A 236 3.99 24.76 32.59
CA ARG A 236 4.18 26.03 31.89
C ARG A 236 3.11 26.20 30.81
N ARG A 237 2.61 27.42 30.63
CA ARG A 237 1.66 27.71 29.55
C ARG A 237 2.42 27.86 28.23
N THR A 238 2.00 27.14 27.22
CA THR A 238 2.55 27.23 25.87
C THR A 238 1.44 27.18 24.83
N ILE A 239 1.81 27.24 23.55
CA ILE A 239 0.91 27.16 22.40
C ILE A 239 1.27 25.94 21.57
N GLY A 240 0.26 25.33 20.95
CA GLY A 240 0.46 24.21 20.05
C GLY A 240 -0.34 24.30 18.78
N ASP A 241 0.08 23.53 17.80
CA ASP A 241 -0.60 23.40 16.52
C ASP A 241 -1.85 22.49 16.60
N ALA A 242 -2.39 22.13 15.43
CA ALA A 242 -3.57 21.29 15.32
C ALA A 242 -3.38 19.89 15.91
N ASP A 243 -2.14 19.40 15.98
CA ASP A 243 -1.79 18.09 16.54
C ASP A 243 -1.47 18.19 18.04
N GLY A 244 -1.59 19.40 18.60
CA GLY A 244 -1.30 19.71 19.98
C GLY A 244 0.19 19.77 20.30
N LEU A 245 1.08 19.74 19.31
CA LEU A 245 2.52 19.85 19.53
C LEU A 245 2.93 21.30 19.71
N GLU A 246 3.90 21.53 20.60
CA GLU A 246 4.44 22.86 20.86
C GLU A 246 5.06 23.49 19.61
N VAL A 247 4.74 24.77 19.40
CA VAL A 247 5.26 25.58 18.28
C VAL A 247 6.05 26.78 18.78
N ASN A 248 7.06 27.20 18.01
CA ASN A 248 7.79 28.43 18.30
C ASN A 248 6.89 29.65 18.02
N SER A 249 6.66 30.51 19.02
CA SER A 249 5.88 31.73 18.86
C SER A 249 6.53 32.77 17.94
N GLU A 250 7.85 32.70 17.74
CA GLU A 250 8.61 33.66 16.91
C GLU A 250 8.30 33.54 15.41
N VAL A 251 7.83 32.37 14.96
CA VAL A 251 7.51 32.12 13.54
C VAL A 251 6.04 32.35 13.21
N LEU A 252 5.25 32.87 14.17
CA LEU A 252 3.84 33.20 13.93
C LEU A 252 3.73 34.49 13.13
N VAL A 253 2.84 34.47 12.14
CA VAL A 253 2.50 35.63 11.31
C VAL A 253 1.14 36.13 11.78
N GLU A 254 1.09 37.36 12.30
CA GLU A 254 -0.13 37.94 12.89
C GLU A 254 -0.79 37.04 13.96
N GLY A 255 0.03 36.33 14.75
CA GLY A 255 -0.44 35.40 15.79
C GLY A 255 -0.95 34.05 15.27
N LYS A 256 -0.79 33.77 13.98
CA LYS A 256 -1.23 32.52 13.33
C LYS A 256 -0.04 31.70 12.83
N LEU A 257 -0.23 30.39 12.77
CA LEU A 257 0.64 29.51 11.98
C LEU A 257 0.42 29.80 10.50
N PRO A 258 1.47 29.69 9.66
CA PRO A 258 1.38 30.04 8.24
C PRO A 258 0.53 29.04 7.44
N ARG A 259 0.22 29.41 6.19
CA ARG A 259 -0.34 28.47 5.19
C ARG A 259 0.61 27.32 4.87
N MET A 260 0.13 26.32 4.14
CA MET A 260 0.86 25.08 3.85
C MET A 260 1.18 24.25 5.11
N GLY A 261 0.42 24.46 6.19
CA GLY A 261 0.50 23.66 7.39
C GLY A 261 1.91 23.55 7.97
N HIS A 262 2.30 22.32 8.34
CA HIS A 262 3.64 22.06 8.88
C HIS A 262 4.78 22.37 7.90
N LEU A 263 4.54 22.36 6.58
CA LEU A 263 5.56 22.74 5.60
C LEU A 263 5.86 24.24 5.69
N GLY A 264 4.83 25.09 5.69
CA GLY A 264 5.01 26.53 5.81
C GLY A 264 5.67 26.91 7.13
N TYR A 265 5.24 26.30 8.24
CA TYR A 265 5.89 26.46 9.54
C TYR A 265 7.37 26.06 9.50
N SER A 266 7.67 24.91 8.89
CA SER A 266 9.06 24.43 8.76
C SER A 266 9.91 25.31 7.86
N ILE A 267 9.33 25.90 6.81
CA ILE A 267 10.01 26.86 5.93
C ILE A 267 10.41 28.11 6.72
N LEU A 268 9.47 28.73 7.44
CA LEU A 268 9.78 29.94 8.23
C LEU A 268 10.78 29.66 9.36
N LYS A 269 10.74 28.45 9.93
CA LYS A 269 11.63 28.05 11.02
C LYS A 269 13.05 27.73 10.53
N ASN A 270 13.18 27.04 9.40
CA ASN A 270 14.45 26.44 8.99
C ASN A 270 15.16 27.21 7.87
N THR A 271 14.51 28.19 7.24
CA THR A 271 15.04 28.93 6.08
C THR A 271 15.02 30.43 6.31
N ASP A 272 15.70 31.19 5.46
CA ASP A 272 15.69 32.66 5.47
C ASP A 272 14.50 33.25 4.67
N ILE A 273 13.52 32.41 4.28
CA ILE A 273 12.32 32.84 3.53
C ILE A 273 11.38 33.57 4.48
N THR A 274 10.99 34.78 4.09
CA THR A 274 10.08 35.63 4.86
C THR A 274 8.61 35.17 4.75
N ALA A 275 7.77 35.64 5.68
CA ALA A 275 6.33 35.38 5.63
C ALA A 275 5.67 35.94 4.35
N GLU A 276 6.14 37.08 3.85
CA GLU A 276 5.67 37.69 2.61
C GLU A 276 6.03 36.82 1.40
N GLU A 277 7.30 36.38 1.30
CA GLU A 277 7.72 35.47 0.23
C GLU A 277 6.95 34.14 0.29
N LEU A 278 6.67 33.60 1.48
CA LEU A 278 5.90 32.36 1.63
C LEU A 278 4.47 32.46 1.08
N GLU A 279 3.84 33.63 1.17
CA GLU A 279 2.50 33.84 0.61
C GLU A 279 2.49 33.89 -0.93
N ASP A 280 3.59 34.37 -1.52
CA ASP A 280 3.76 34.47 -2.97
C ASP A 280 4.19 33.14 -3.63
N ILE A 281 4.64 32.14 -2.85
CA ILE A 281 4.98 30.82 -3.38
C ILE A 281 3.74 30.12 -3.92
N THR A 282 3.78 29.77 -5.20
CA THR A 282 2.79 28.90 -5.83
C THR A 282 3.11 27.43 -5.57
N LEU A 283 2.22 26.73 -4.85
CA LEU A 283 2.31 25.28 -4.66
C LEU A 283 1.50 24.55 -5.75
N VAL A 284 2.12 23.59 -6.42
CA VAL A 284 1.48 22.75 -7.44
C VAL A 284 1.60 21.28 -7.07
N VAL A 285 0.47 20.63 -6.80
CA VAL A 285 0.42 19.16 -6.67
C VAL A 285 0.22 18.56 -8.05
N ARG A 286 1.25 17.91 -8.59
CA ARG A 286 1.26 17.41 -9.95
C ARG A 286 0.78 15.96 -10.01
N PHE A 287 1.43 15.04 -9.31
CA PHE A 287 1.06 13.62 -9.33
C PHE A 287 0.85 13.05 -7.92
N ILE A 288 -0.17 12.20 -7.76
CA ILE A 288 -0.41 11.43 -6.53
C ILE A 288 -0.48 9.95 -6.90
N GLY A 289 0.58 9.19 -6.65
CA GLY A 289 0.70 7.77 -7.00
C GLY A 289 0.64 6.87 -5.77
N ILE A 290 -0.48 6.20 -5.53
CA ILE A 290 -0.69 5.44 -4.30
C ILE A 290 -1.05 3.97 -4.53
N TYR A 291 -0.63 3.13 -3.59
CA TYR A 291 -0.89 1.70 -3.56
C TYR A 291 -1.71 1.35 -2.33
N ASP A 292 -2.88 0.77 -2.56
CA ASP A 292 -3.73 0.08 -1.59
C ASP A 292 -3.93 0.80 -0.25
N THR A 293 -4.44 2.03 -0.30
CA THR A 293 -4.71 2.86 0.89
C THR A 293 -5.51 2.14 1.96
N VAL A 294 -4.94 2.07 3.16
CA VAL A 294 -5.61 1.63 4.38
C VAL A 294 -5.61 2.80 5.35
N SER A 295 -6.79 3.27 5.74
CA SER A 295 -6.94 4.43 6.65
C SER A 295 -7.04 4.07 8.12
N SER A 296 -7.17 2.78 8.47
CA SER A 296 -7.44 2.36 9.85
C SER A 296 -6.40 2.93 10.82
N TYR A 297 -6.86 3.83 11.67
CA TYR A 297 -6.09 4.64 12.59
C TYR A 297 -6.84 4.74 13.92
N GLY A 298 -6.07 4.84 15.01
CA GLY A 298 -6.59 4.85 16.36
C GLY A 298 -5.95 5.95 17.19
N GLU A 299 -6.01 7.21 16.77
CA GLU A 299 -5.84 8.31 17.72
C GLU A 299 -7.19 8.60 18.35
N GLY A 300 -7.43 8.08 19.56
CA GLY A 300 -8.61 8.39 20.33
C GLY A 300 -8.65 9.86 20.77
N GLY A 301 -8.90 10.77 19.82
CA GLY A 301 -9.17 12.21 19.98
C GLY A 301 -8.10 13.02 20.73
N GLY A 302 -6.87 12.51 20.82
CA GLY A 302 -5.81 13.06 21.65
C GLY A 302 -4.64 13.61 20.84
N ARG A 303 -3.95 14.61 21.40
CA ARG A 303 -2.65 15.16 20.98
C ARG A 303 -1.68 14.07 20.47
N LEU A 304 -0.82 14.40 19.51
CA LEU A 304 0.22 13.49 18.98
C LEU A 304 1.26 13.15 20.07
N GLY A 305 1.07 12.02 20.75
CA GLY A 305 1.90 11.56 21.87
C GLY A 305 1.60 12.22 23.23
N GLU A 306 2.30 11.78 24.27
CA GLU A 306 2.20 12.30 25.64
C GLU A 306 3.49 13.05 26.02
N TYR A 307 3.35 14.22 26.65
CA TYR A 307 4.49 14.89 27.28
C TYR A 307 4.77 14.25 28.63
N ASP A 308 6.02 13.86 28.84
CA ASP A 308 6.47 13.35 30.12
C ASP A 308 6.49 14.45 31.18
N VAL A 309 6.88 14.10 32.40
CA VAL A 309 6.87 15.05 33.52
C VAL A 309 7.78 16.26 33.30
N ASN A 310 8.79 16.17 32.42
CA ASN A 310 9.73 17.23 32.09
C ASN A 310 9.33 18.00 30.82
N GLY A 311 8.20 17.67 30.20
CA GLY A 311 7.78 18.28 28.94
C GLY A 311 8.51 17.71 27.72
N GLU A 312 9.16 16.54 27.86
CA GLU A 312 9.72 15.82 26.72
C GLU A 312 8.63 14.97 26.07
N LEU A 313 8.55 15.04 24.74
CA LEU A 313 7.56 14.29 23.98
C LEU A 313 7.92 12.79 24.00
N LYS A 314 7.00 11.95 24.46
CA LYS A 314 7.14 10.49 24.51
C LYS A 314 5.96 9.80 23.85
N ASP A 315 6.19 8.60 23.33
CA ASP A 315 5.12 7.78 22.78
C ASP A 315 4.30 7.18 23.94
N ASP A 316 2.98 7.09 23.78
CA ASP A 316 2.11 6.54 24.83
C ASP A 316 2.37 5.05 24.99
N SER A 317 2.31 4.54 26.22
CA SER A 317 2.53 3.12 26.48
C SER A 317 1.49 2.21 25.79
N PHE A 318 1.98 1.24 25.01
CA PHE A 318 1.23 0.11 24.41
C PHE A 318 0.12 -0.47 25.27
N PHE A 319 0.37 -0.73 26.55
CA PHE A 319 -0.64 -1.32 27.43
C PHE A 319 -1.85 -0.41 27.68
N LYS A 320 -1.65 0.92 27.71
CA LYS A 320 -2.77 1.87 27.85
C LYS A 320 -3.60 1.94 26.56
N LYS A 321 -2.95 1.96 25.39
CA LYS A 321 -3.61 1.97 24.08
C LYS A 321 -4.37 0.68 23.82
N ALA A 322 -3.72 -0.47 23.98
CA ALA A 322 -4.34 -1.78 23.84
C ALA A 322 -5.52 -2.01 24.80
N ALA A 323 -5.41 -1.58 26.07
CA ALA A 323 -6.54 -1.67 26.99
C ALA A 323 -7.72 -0.81 26.53
N LYS A 324 -7.49 0.44 26.10
CA LYS A 324 -8.54 1.34 25.61
C LYS A 324 -9.21 0.80 24.34
N GLU A 325 -8.45 0.16 23.45
CA GLU A 325 -8.92 -0.41 22.19
C GLU A 325 -9.68 -1.72 22.34
N VAL A 326 -9.30 -2.57 23.28
CA VAL A 326 -10.11 -3.74 23.66
C VAL A 326 -11.49 -3.31 24.15
N PHE A 327 -11.62 -2.12 24.74
CA PHE A 327 -12.90 -1.54 25.17
C PHE A 327 -13.62 -0.70 24.09
N SER A 328 -12.90 -0.12 23.12
CA SER A 328 -13.49 0.52 21.93
C SER A 328 -13.53 -0.48 20.79
N THR A 329 -14.59 -1.28 20.72
CA THR A 329 -14.85 -2.07 19.51
C THR A 329 -14.81 -1.14 18.30
N HIS A 330 -13.96 -1.46 17.31
CA HIS A 330 -13.82 -0.92 15.94
C HIS A 330 -12.52 -0.11 15.68
N PHE A 331 -11.70 -0.61 14.74
CA PHE A 331 -10.79 0.24 13.97
C PHE A 331 -11.69 1.19 13.17
N ASP A 332 -11.69 2.46 13.51
CA ASP A 332 -12.64 3.44 12.98
C ASP A 332 -12.23 3.94 11.58
N ASN A 333 -13.16 4.64 10.91
CA ASN A 333 -12.96 5.22 9.58
C ASN A 333 -12.38 6.63 9.70
N ASP A 334 -11.07 6.78 9.57
CA ASP A 334 -10.38 8.07 9.80
C ASP A 334 -10.25 8.95 8.56
N VAL A 335 -11.00 8.65 7.50
CA VAL A 335 -10.98 9.40 6.24
C VAL A 335 -11.28 10.87 6.46
N GLU A 336 -12.25 11.18 7.32
CA GLU A 336 -12.62 12.56 7.66
C GLU A 336 -11.59 13.21 8.58
N GLU A 337 -11.13 12.51 9.62
CA GLU A 337 -10.15 13.05 10.57
C GLU A 337 -8.81 13.38 9.89
N LEU A 338 -8.35 12.50 9.01
CA LEU A 338 -7.10 12.67 8.26
C LEU A 338 -7.29 13.45 6.95
N GLN A 339 -8.52 13.89 6.66
CA GLN A 339 -8.86 14.69 5.48
C GLN A 339 -8.40 14.02 4.16
N LEU A 340 -8.48 12.70 4.09
CA LEU A 340 -7.92 11.90 2.99
C LEU A 340 -8.60 12.17 1.64
N ASN A 341 -9.78 12.80 1.66
CA ASN A 341 -10.55 13.17 0.46
C ASN A 341 -10.45 14.66 0.11
N ASN A 342 -9.92 15.48 1.01
CA ASN A 342 -9.86 16.93 0.85
C ASN A 342 -8.46 17.35 0.40
N LEU A 343 -8.11 17.05 -0.85
CA LEU A 343 -6.73 17.18 -1.36
C LEU A 343 -6.45 18.53 -2.06
N GLY A 344 -7.45 19.39 -2.19
CA GLY A 344 -7.34 20.63 -2.97
C GLY A 344 -7.20 20.37 -4.47
N TYR A 345 -6.52 21.29 -5.17
CA TYR A 345 -6.23 21.11 -6.59
C TYR A 345 -4.95 20.30 -6.78
N PHE A 346 -5.04 19.18 -7.50
CA PHE A 346 -3.93 18.41 -8.03
C PHE A 346 -4.17 18.11 -9.52
N GLN A 347 -3.14 17.74 -10.28
CA GLN A 347 -3.31 17.47 -11.72
C GLN A 347 -3.76 16.04 -12.01
N LYS A 348 -3.12 15.02 -11.42
CA LYS A 348 -3.49 13.61 -11.61
C LYS A 348 -3.22 12.76 -10.37
N MET A 349 -4.09 11.78 -10.14
CA MET A 349 -3.98 10.79 -9.08
C MET A 349 -4.17 9.38 -9.66
N VAL A 350 -3.39 8.42 -9.20
CA VAL A 350 -3.51 7.00 -9.56
C VAL A 350 -3.48 6.17 -8.29
N HIS A 351 -4.44 5.28 -8.15
CA HIS A 351 -4.57 4.37 -7.01
C HIS A 351 -4.72 2.93 -7.50
N PHE A 352 -3.74 2.10 -7.20
CA PHE A 352 -3.84 0.65 -7.42
C PHE A 352 -4.28 -0.05 -6.15
N THR A 353 -5.27 -0.93 -6.24
CA THR A 353 -5.92 -1.58 -5.10
C THR A 353 -5.83 -3.09 -5.20
N ALA A 354 -5.72 -3.77 -4.05
CA ALA A 354 -5.63 -5.22 -3.97
C ALA A 354 -7.04 -5.85 -3.92
N LYS A 355 -7.33 -6.75 -4.87
CA LYS A 355 -8.62 -7.46 -4.96
C LYS A 355 -8.78 -8.59 -3.97
N ASP A 356 -7.71 -9.33 -3.73
CA ASP A 356 -7.79 -10.59 -2.96
C ASP A 356 -7.45 -10.37 -1.47
N GLU A 357 -7.25 -9.12 -1.04
CA GLU A 357 -7.07 -8.74 0.38
C GLU A 357 -8.39 -8.90 1.15
N HIS A 358 -8.36 -9.71 2.22
CA HIS A 358 -9.56 -10.04 2.98
C HIS A 358 -9.32 -10.08 4.50
N ARG A 359 -8.27 -9.44 5.01
CA ARG A 359 -8.09 -9.21 6.45
C ARG A 359 -9.08 -8.17 6.96
N LYS A 360 -9.58 -8.40 8.17
CA LYS A 360 -10.60 -7.56 8.83
C LYS A 360 -10.15 -6.11 9.01
N ASN A 361 -8.89 -5.89 9.36
CA ASN A 361 -8.37 -4.55 9.71
C ASN A 361 -7.65 -3.86 8.53
N PHE A 362 -7.84 -4.36 7.30
CA PHE A 362 -7.22 -3.82 6.08
C PHE A 362 -8.27 -3.19 5.16
N SER A 363 -9.27 -2.53 5.72
CA SER A 363 -10.32 -1.86 4.94
C SER A 363 -9.72 -0.86 3.95
N LEU A 364 -10.20 -0.92 2.71
CA LEU A 364 -9.72 -0.10 1.60
C LEU A 364 -10.37 1.28 1.61
N THR A 365 -9.57 2.34 1.58
CA THR A 365 -10.06 3.69 1.39
C THR A 365 -10.15 4.03 -0.09
N ARG A 366 -11.35 4.12 -0.63
CA ARG A 366 -11.59 4.39 -2.06
C ARG A 366 -11.34 5.86 -2.41
N ILE A 367 -11.12 6.12 -3.70
CA ILE A 367 -10.99 7.46 -4.28
C ILE A 367 -12.06 7.78 -5.33
N ARG A 368 -13.09 6.93 -5.45
CA ARG A 368 -14.20 7.01 -6.43
C ARG A 368 -14.98 8.33 -6.43
N GLN A 369 -14.92 9.05 -5.33
CA GLN A 369 -15.48 10.39 -5.14
C GLN A 369 -14.74 11.46 -5.95
N ILE A 370 -13.54 11.18 -6.48
CA ILE A 370 -12.73 12.10 -7.29
C ILE A 370 -12.69 11.62 -8.74
N LYS A 371 -13.65 12.06 -9.58
CA LYS A 371 -13.90 11.42 -10.89
C LYS A 371 -13.01 11.90 -12.05
N ASP A 372 -12.64 13.18 -12.09
CA ASP A 372 -12.05 13.76 -13.32
C ASP A 372 -10.53 13.74 -13.38
N ARG A 373 -9.88 13.48 -12.25
CA ARG A 373 -8.42 13.58 -12.10
C ARG A 373 -7.79 12.35 -11.46
N ALA A 374 -8.60 11.36 -11.12
CA ALA A 374 -8.16 10.19 -10.38
C ALA A 374 -8.51 8.91 -11.14
N ILE A 375 -7.55 8.00 -11.20
CA ILE A 375 -7.68 6.67 -11.81
C ILE A 375 -7.52 5.65 -10.70
N GLU A 376 -8.55 4.85 -10.45
CA GLU A 376 -8.51 3.73 -9.50
C GLU A 376 -8.58 2.41 -10.30
N LYS A 377 -7.59 1.52 -10.13
CA LYS A 377 -7.57 0.20 -10.81
C LYS A 377 -7.39 -0.91 -9.79
N ASN A 378 -8.36 -1.81 -9.72
CA ASN A 378 -8.27 -3.02 -8.94
C ASN A 378 -7.38 -4.06 -9.64
N LEU A 379 -6.37 -4.55 -8.93
CA LEU A 379 -5.42 -5.54 -9.42
C LEU A 379 -5.53 -6.84 -8.61
N PRO A 380 -5.42 -8.01 -9.27
CA PRO A 380 -5.41 -9.28 -8.57
C PRO A 380 -4.15 -9.40 -7.69
N GLY A 381 -4.26 -10.13 -6.59
CA GLY A 381 -3.27 -10.20 -5.51
C GLY A 381 -3.73 -9.50 -4.23
N VAL A 382 -2.96 -9.71 -3.16
CA VAL A 382 -3.20 -9.13 -1.83
C VAL A 382 -2.39 -7.84 -1.62
N HIS A 383 -2.55 -7.21 -0.47
CA HIS A 383 -1.99 -5.89 -0.14
C HIS A 383 -0.54 -5.66 -0.62
N CYS A 384 0.38 -6.55 -0.22
CA CYS A 384 1.80 -6.45 -0.53
C CYS A 384 2.16 -7.05 -1.91
N ASP A 385 1.26 -7.79 -2.57
CA ASP A 385 1.44 -8.13 -3.99
C ASP A 385 1.30 -6.89 -4.88
N ILE A 386 0.51 -5.90 -4.43
CA ILE A 386 0.34 -4.61 -5.11
C ILE A 386 1.40 -3.59 -4.68
N GLY A 387 1.66 -3.50 -3.38
CA GLY A 387 2.59 -2.53 -2.81
C GLY A 387 4.05 -2.95 -2.74
N GLY A 388 4.38 -4.24 -2.93
CA GLY A 388 5.69 -4.82 -2.61
C GLY A 388 5.82 -5.18 -1.13
N ALA A 389 7.06 -5.30 -0.63
CA ALA A 389 7.45 -5.78 0.72
C ALA A 389 7.69 -7.28 0.88
N TYR A 390 7.17 -8.14 0.00
CA TYR A 390 7.42 -9.58 0.10
C TYR A 390 8.80 -9.97 -0.42
N GLU A 391 9.41 -10.97 0.22
CA GLU A 391 10.57 -11.69 -0.29
C GLU A 391 10.14 -12.91 -1.12
N ASN A 392 11.10 -13.51 -1.81
CA ASN A 392 10.92 -14.81 -2.44
C ASN A 392 11.16 -15.91 -1.40
N GLU A 393 10.07 -16.47 -0.84
CA GLU A 393 10.16 -17.39 0.29
C GLU A 393 9.01 -18.40 0.35
N THR A 394 9.16 -19.39 1.22
CA THR A 394 8.09 -20.35 1.54
C THR A 394 7.07 -19.70 2.49
N GLU A 395 5.87 -19.43 1.97
CA GLU A 395 4.72 -19.01 2.76
C GLU A 395 4.14 -20.21 3.53
N TYR A 396 4.07 -20.08 4.85
CA TYR A 396 3.36 -21.00 5.73
C TYR A 396 2.16 -20.30 6.39
N LYS A 397 0.97 -20.87 6.25
CA LYS A 397 -0.26 -20.42 6.94
C LYS A 397 -0.80 -21.56 7.79
N ASP A 398 -0.73 -21.40 9.11
CA ASP A 398 -1.09 -22.45 10.06
C ASP A 398 -2.60 -22.63 10.19
N GLU A 399 -3.32 -21.52 10.35
CA GLU A 399 -4.76 -21.50 10.58
C GLU A 399 -5.49 -20.69 9.50
N ILE A 400 -5.47 -21.18 8.26
CA ILE A 400 -6.26 -20.58 7.16
C ILE A 400 -7.74 -20.55 7.57
N GLU A 401 -8.25 -21.68 8.10
CA GLU A 401 -9.58 -21.80 8.68
C GLU A 401 -9.60 -22.91 9.74
N THR A 402 -10.52 -22.84 10.70
CA THR A 402 -10.51 -23.75 11.86
C THR A 402 -11.88 -24.37 12.15
N SER A 403 -11.87 -25.53 12.82
CA SER A 403 -13.09 -26.26 13.14
C SER A 403 -14.03 -25.55 14.11
N ASN A 404 -13.53 -24.52 14.81
CA ASN A 404 -14.31 -23.65 15.66
C ASN A 404 -15.26 -22.73 14.87
N HIS A 405 -14.94 -22.48 13.59
CA HIS A 405 -15.71 -21.60 12.72
C HIS A 405 -16.46 -22.37 11.63
N LYS A 406 -15.96 -23.54 11.24
CA LYS A 406 -16.56 -24.40 10.21
C LYS A 406 -16.47 -25.88 10.60
N PRO A 407 -17.56 -26.67 10.54
CA PRO A 407 -17.46 -28.12 10.73
C PRO A 407 -16.58 -28.77 9.63
N LEU A 408 -16.09 -29.99 9.87
CA LEU A 408 -15.11 -30.66 8.99
C LEU A 408 -15.51 -30.71 7.50
N TRP A 409 -16.78 -30.99 7.19
CA TRP A 409 -17.24 -31.03 5.80
C TRP A 409 -17.18 -29.64 5.12
N GLN A 410 -17.36 -28.55 5.88
CA GLN A 410 -17.17 -27.19 5.35
C GLN A 410 -15.69 -26.83 5.24
N LEU A 411 -14.82 -27.36 6.11
CA LEU A 411 -13.37 -27.21 5.95
C LEU A 411 -12.87 -27.92 4.70
N GLU A 412 -13.33 -29.15 4.44
CA GLU A 412 -12.97 -29.88 3.24
C GLU A 412 -13.52 -29.20 1.99
N LYS A 413 -14.78 -28.75 2.02
CA LYS A 413 -15.34 -27.94 0.93
C LYS A 413 -14.49 -26.70 0.66
N TYR A 414 -14.09 -25.99 1.72
CA TYR A 414 -13.27 -24.79 1.59
C TYR A 414 -11.86 -25.11 1.07
N ARG A 415 -11.25 -26.22 1.48
CA ARG A 415 -10.00 -26.74 0.90
C ARG A 415 -10.14 -26.96 -0.61
N GLN A 416 -11.21 -27.62 -1.04
CA GLN A 416 -11.49 -27.83 -2.47
C GLN A 416 -11.73 -26.52 -3.21
N GLU A 417 -12.42 -25.54 -2.61
CA GLU A 417 -12.60 -24.20 -3.19
C GLU A 417 -11.26 -23.47 -3.39
N LEU A 418 -10.30 -23.61 -2.46
CA LEU A 418 -8.96 -23.02 -2.59
C LEU A 418 -8.14 -23.69 -3.70
N ILE A 419 -8.21 -25.01 -3.81
CA ILE A 419 -7.56 -25.78 -4.89
C ILE A 419 -8.17 -25.41 -6.25
N ALA A 420 -9.51 -25.49 -6.33
CA ALA A 420 -10.28 -25.10 -7.51
C ALA A 420 -10.25 -23.60 -7.78
N GLY A 421 -9.68 -22.78 -6.90
CA GLY A 421 -9.40 -21.35 -7.09
C GLY A 421 -7.99 -21.05 -7.59
N GLY A 422 -7.10 -22.06 -7.58
CA GLY A 422 -5.68 -21.93 -7.93
C GLY A 422 -4.81 -21.37 -6.81
N TRP A 423 -5.29 -21.30 -5.58
CA TRP A 423 -4.51 -20.77 -4.45
C TRP A 423 -3.49 -21.79 -3.92
N TYR A 424 -3.86 -23.07 -3.90
CA TYR A 424 -3.02 -24.17 -3.45
C TYR A 424 -3.14 -25.35 -4.41
N HIS A 425 -2.09 -26.15 -4.53
CA HIS A 425 -2.18 -27.52 -5.02
C HIS A 425 -2.58 -28.48 -3.89
N ASP A 426 -3.06 -29.67 -4.25
CA ASP A 426 -3.56 -30.65 -3.28
C ASP A 426 -2.49 -31.06 -2.24
N ASP A 427 -1.23 -31.14 -2.68
CA ASP A 427 -0.05 -31.43 -1.85
C ASP A 427 0.43 -30.23 -1.00
N GLN A 428 -0.07 -29.02 -1.28
CA GLN A 428 0.30 -27.79 -0.59
C GLN A 428 -0.67 -27.41 0.53
N ILE A 429 -1.79 -28.13 0.69
CA ILE A 429 -2.84 -27.79 1.66
C ILE A 429 -3.42 -29.03 2.34
N GLU A 430 -3.47 -29.01 3.67
CA GLU A 430 -3.89 -30.16 4.48
C GLU A 430 -4.76 -29.76 5.68
N ILE A 431 -5.60 -30.70 6.14
CA ILE A 431 -6.36 -30.56 7.37
C ILE A 431 -5.61 -31.27 8.49
N ASN A 432 -4.99 -30.49 9.37
CA ASN A 432 -4.22 -30.99 10.49
C ASN A 432 -5.10 -31.35 11.69
N ASN A 433 -4.90 -32.57 12.22
CA ASN A 433 -5.68 -33.16 13.32
C ASN A 433 -4.93 -33.22 14.68
N LYS A 434 -3.70 -32.67 14.77
CA LYS A 434 -2.70 -33.20 15.71
C LYS A 434 -2.62 -32.59 17.12
N PHE A 435 -3.15 -31.40 17.44
CA PHE A 435 -2.65 -30.71 18.66
C PHE A 435 -3.53 -30.75 19.93
N TRP A 436 -4.86 -30.92 19.85
CA TRP A 436 -5.74 -30.82 21.05
C TRP A 436 -6.36 -32.13 21.55
N ASN A 437 -6.15 -33.26 20.86
CA ASN A 437 -6.78 -34.53 21.21
C ASN A 437 -6.36 -35.08 22.58
N PHE A 438 -5.20 -34.71 23.10
CA PHE A 438 -4.70 -35.23 24.39
C PHE A 438 -5.21 -34.45 25.61
N LEU A 439 -5.56 -33.17 25.46
CA LEU A 439 -5.87 -32.25 26.58
C LEU A 439 -7.37 -31.97 26.79
N THR A 440 -8.24 -32.23 25.82
CA THR A 440 -9.68 -31.82 25.86
C THR A 440 -10.70 -32.92 26.06
N SER A 441 -10.30 -34.16 26.37
CA SER A 441 -11.29 -35.24 26.57
C SER A 441 -12.28 -35.40 25.40
N GLY A 442 -11.80 -35.24 24.15
CA GLY A 442 -12.60 -35.54 22.94
C GLY A 442 -13.03 -34.36 22.07
N ILE A 443 -12.62 -33.12 22.36
CA ILE A 443 -12.88 -31.98 21.45
C ILE A 443 -11.83 -31.97 20.34
N VAL A 444 -12.21 -32.47 19.15
CA VAL A 444 -11.31 -32.54 18.00
C VAL A 444 -11.18 -31.17 17.33
N TYR A 445 -10.20 -30.39 17.75
CA TYR A 445 -9.79 -29.17 17.04
C TYR A 445 -9.04 -29.54 15.76
N ARG A 446 -9.52 -29.05 14.62
CA ARG A 446 -8.89 -29.23 13.30
C ARG A 446 -8.62 -27.87 12.69
N LYS A 447 -7.50 -27.77 11.98
CA LYS A 447 -7.09 -26.56 11.28
C LYS A 447 -6.69 -26.87 9.84
N LEU A 448 -7.04 -25.98 8.92
CA LEU A 448 -6.60 -26.01 7.54
C LEU A 448 -5.29 -25.22 7.46
N SER A 449 -4.22 -25.91 7.07
CA SER A 449 -2.88 -25.35 6.97
C SER A 449 -2.38 -25.47 5.53
N GLY A 450 -1.59 -24.50 5.08
CA GLY A 450 -1.03 -24.51 3.73
C GLY A 450 0.40 -24.01 3.69
N THR A 451 1.19 -24.63 2.82
CA THR A 451 2.62 -24.32 2.63
C THR A 451 2.92 -24.26 1.15
N ARG A 452 3.43 -23.13 0.65
CA ARG A 452 3.85 -23.01 -0.75
C ARG A 452 4.96 -21.97 -0.91
N TYR A 453 5.80 -22.14 -1.92
CA TYR A 453 6.80 -21.15 -2.30
C TYR A 453 6.16 -20.06 -3.17
N VAL A 454 6.20 -18.81 -2.74
CA VAL A 454 5.57 -17.68 -3.42
C VAL A 454 6.65 -16.67 -3.82
N ARG A 455 6.48 -16.08 -4.99
CA ARG A 455 7.46 -15.13 -5.54
C ARG A 455 6.93 -13.70 -5.59
N LYS A 456 7.82 -12.74 -5.35
CA LYS A 456 7.50 -11.32 -5.21
C LYS A 456 7.38 -10.54 -6.51
N GLU A 457 7.86 -11.08 -7.64
CA GLU A 457 8.07 -10.29 -8.87
C GLU A 457 6.76 -9.81 -9.53
N TYR A 458 5.60 -10.36 -9.15
CA TYR A 458 4.33 -9.78 -9.59
C TYR A 458 4.16 -8.32 -9.16
N SER A 459 4.69 -7.95 -7.99
CA SER A 459 4.68 -6.56 -7.50
C SER A 459 5.45 -5.59 -8.40
N TYR A 460 6.26 -6.07 -9.34
CA TYR A 460 6.90 -5.23 -10.35
C TYR A 460 5.91 -4.73 -11.41
N LEU A 461 4.80 -5.43 -11.66
CA LEU A 461 3.80 -4.98 -12.63
C LEU A 461 3.10 -3.67 -12.19
N PRO A 462 2.53 -3.57 -10.97
CA PRO A 462 2.02 -2.29 -10.45
C PRO A 462 3.07 -1.18 -10.48
N LEU A 463 4.35 -1.48 -10.21
CA LEU A 463 5.44 -0.50 -10.26
C LEU A 463 5.62 0.06 -11.68
N HIS A 464 5.68 -0.81 -12.69
CA HIS A 464 5.80 -0.41 -14.10
C HIS A 464 4.61 0.44 -14.55
N PHE A 465 3.38 0.07 -14.16
CA PHE A 465 2.20 0.86 -14.53
C PHE A 465 2.18 2.22 -13.83
N MET A 466 2.63 2.30 -12.57
CA MET A 466 2.72 3.59 -11.87
C MET A 466 3.74 4.52 -12.53
N GLU A 467 4.90 3.98 -12.94
CA GLU A 467 5.86 4.70 -13.76
C GLU A 467 5.23 5.16 -15.08
N GLU A 468 4.51 4.29 -15.79
CA GLU A 468 3.85 4.65 -17.04
C GLU A 468 2.85 5.80 -16.89
N PHE A 469 2.05 5.79 -15.83
CA PHE A 469 1.10 6.87 -15.56
C PHE A 469 1.75 8.18 -15.14
N GLY A 470 2.92 8.13 -14.50
CA GLY A 470 3.61 9.27 -13.92
C GLY A 470 4.74 9.85 -14.79
N LYS A 471 5.38 9.06 -15.64
CA LYS A 471 6.63 9.43 -16.36
C LYS A 471 6.51 10.71 -17.17
N ASP A 472 5.39 10.93 -17.85
CA ASP A 472 5.18 12.13 -18.67
C ASP A 472 4.98 13.38 -17.82
N MET A 473 4.33 13.22 -16.66
CA MET A 473 4.14 14.32 -15.72
C MET A 473 5.42 14.64 -14.98
N MET A 474 6.20 13.61 -14.64
CA MET A 474 7.45 13.73 -13.89
C MET A 474 8.63 14.27 -14.71
N LYS A 475 8.48 14.51 -16.01
CA LYS A 475 9.45 15.25 -16.82
C LYS A 475 9.60 16.67 -16.25
N THR A 476 10.77 16.99 -15.73
CA THR A 476 11.13 18.29 -15.15
C THR A 476 11.67 19.21 -16.25
N GLN A 477 11.40 20.51 -16.15
CA GLN A 477 11.93 21.52 -17.10
C GLN A 477 13.42 21.83 -16.86
N ALA A 478 13.95 21.49 -15.68
CA ALA A 478 15.35 21.71 -15.30
C ALA A 478 16.14 20.40 -15.38
N LYS A 479 17.32 20.46 -16.02
CA LYS A 479 18.49 19.55 -16.20
C LYS A 479 18.55 18.11 -15.61
N SER A 480 17.67 17.64 -14.74
CA SER A 480 17.63 16.28 -14.18
C SER A 480 16.22 15.71 -14.25
N ASN A 481 16.02 14.65 -15.02
CA ASN A 481 14.74 13.91 -15.01
C ASN A 481 14.45 13.39 -13.60
N ALA A 482 13.19 13.47 -13.16
CA ALA A 482 12.79 12.96 -11.85
C ALA A 482 13.13 11.46 -11.69
N LEU A 483 12.98 10.67 -12.77
CA LEU A 483 13.50 9.30 -12.90
C LEU A 483 14.82 9.31 -13.65
N ILE A 484 15.85 8.71 -13.04
CA ILE A 484 17.20 8.61 -13.61
C ILE A 484 17.45 7.28 -14.32
N ASP A 485 16.55 6.30 -14.17
CA ASP A 485 16.63 4.97 -14.79
C ASP A 485 15.21 4.43 -15.07
N ASP A 486 15.10 3.48 -15.99
CA ASP A 486 13.85 2.84 -16.38
C ASP A 486 13.55 1.67 -15.43
N LEU A 487 12.43 1.76 -14.70
CA LEU A 487 12.09 0.71 -13.72
C LEU A 487 11.77 -0.62 -14.40
N THR A 488 11.36 -0.62 -15.67
CA THR A 488 11.10 -1.85 -16.44
C THR A 488 12.37 -2.64 -16.76
N ILE A 489 13.53 -1.97 -16.75
CA ILE A 489 14.84 -2.61 -16.88
C ILE A 489 15.32 -3.11 -15.52
N GLN A 490 15.21 -2.26 -14.49
CA GLN A 490 15.71 -2.56 -13.14
C GLN A 490 14.90 -3.65 -12.43
N TYR A 491 13.59 -3.72 -12.71
CA TYR A 491 12.65 -4.71 -12.19
C TYR A 491 12.05 -5.55 -13.32
N SER A 492 12.92 -6.02 -14.22
CA SER A 492 12.49 -6.71 -15.44
C SER A 492 11.69 -7.98 -15.16
N VAL A 493 10.60 -8.13 -15.93
CA VAL A 493 9.76 -9.33 -15.97
C VAL A 493 9.91 -10.11 -17.28
N GLU A 494 10.79 -9.65 -18.19
CA GLU A 494 10.95 -10.22 -19.54
C GLU A 494 11.46 -11.67 -19.52
N GLY A 495 12.22 -12.04 -18.49
CA GLY A 495 12.70 -13.41 -18.28
C GLY A 495 11.62 -14.40 -17.83
N ASN A 496 10.38 -13.95 -17.61
CA ASN A 496 9.31 -14.77 -17.07
C ASN A 496 8.05 -14.72 -17.95
N GLN A 497 7.74 -15.84 -18.61
CA GLN A 497 6.60 -15.91 -19.52
C GLN A 497 5.24 -15.66 -18.85
N ILE A 498 5.05 -16.08 -17.59
CA ILE A 498 3.81 -15.87 -16.84
C ILE A 498 3.61 -14.37 -16.59
N LEU A 499 4.63 -13.70 -16.06
CA LEU A 499 4.57 -12.26 -15.76
C LEU A 499 4.49 -11.41 -17.02
N LYS A 500 5.15 -11.81 -18.10
CA LYS A 500 5.04 -11.15 -19.41
C LYS A 500 3.62 -11.17 -19.94
N GLN A 501 2.97 -12.34 -19.95
CA GLN A 501 1.58 -12.45 -20.38
C GLN A 501 0.62 -11.72 -19.43
N ALA A 502 0.89 -11.76 -18.12
CA ALA A 502 0.11 -11.02 -17.15
C ALA A 502 0.21 -9.51 -17.36
N LYS A 503 1.41 -9.00 -17.66
CA LYS A 503 1.64 -7.59 -18.03
C LYS A 503 0.83 -7.21 -19.26
N THR A 504 0.92 -7.98 -20.35
CA THR A 504 0.16 -7.71 -21.58
C THR A 504 -1.36 -7.70 -21.34
N TYR A 505 -1.88 -8.61 -20.53
CA TYR A 505 -3.31 -8.60 -20.18
C TYR A 505 -3.66 -7.33 -19.38
N LEU A 506 -2.88 -7.03 -18.34
CA LEU A 506 -3.12 -5.86 -17.49
C LEU A 506 -2.92 -4.53 -18.25
N GLU A 507 -2.06 -4.45 -19.27
CA GLU A 507 -1.91 -3.27 -20.13
C GLU A 507 -3.22 -2.91 -20.83
N GLY A 508 -3.96 -3.89 -21.36
CA GLY A 508 -5.29 -3.66 -21.93
C GLY A 508 -6.27 -3.11 -20.88
N TYR A 509 -6.22 -3.63 -19.65
CA TYR A 509 -7.06 -3.15 -18.55
C TYR A 509 -6.67 -1.74 -18.08
N MET A 510 -5.37 -1.41 -18.06
CA MET A 510 -4.89 -0.07 -17.72
C MET A 510 -5.39 0.99 -18.73
N LYS A 511 -5.56 0.59 -20.00
CA LYS A 511 -6.07 1.43 -21.09
C LYS A 511 -7.59 1.41 -21.25
N ASP A 512 -8.31 0.73 -20.37
CA ASP A 512 -9.76 0.54 -20.45
C ASP A 512 -10.24 -0.17 -21.74
N GLU A 513 -9.35 -0.94 -22.38
CA GLU A 513 -9.65 -1.73 -23.59
C GLU A 513 -10.34 -3.07 -23.26
N ILE A 514 -10.09 -3.61 -22.07
CA ILE A 514 -10.70 -4.84 -21.56
C ILE A 514 -11.23 -4.62 -20.13
N PRO A 515 -12.24 -5.39 -19.69
CA PRO A 515 -12.77 -5.28 -18.33
C PRO A 515 -11.75 -5.73 -17.27
N GLU A 516 -12.08 -5.40 -16.02
CA GLU A 516 -11.33 -5.85 -14.85
C GLU A 516 -11.12 -7.38 -14.83
N TRP A 517 -9.94 -7.82 -14.38
CA TRP A 517 -9.60 -9.25 -14.35
C TRP A 517 -10.29 -9.96 -13.19
N ASP A 518 -11.50 -10.43 -13.43
CA ASP A 518 -12.26 -11.24 -12.47
C ASP A 518 -11.97 -12.73 -12.62
N PHE A 519 -11.91 -13.42 -11.47
CA PHE A 519 -11.84 -14.87 -11.45
C PHE A 519 -13.22 -15.47 -11.75
N VAL A 520 -13.23 -16.49 -12.60
CA VAL A 520 -14.43 -17.23 -13.00
C VAL A 520 -14.22 -18.70 -12.70
N SER A 521 -15.14 -19.34 -11.96
CA SER A 521 -15.05 -20.76 -11.63
C SER A 521 -15.20 -21.64 -12.87
N ASP A 522 -14.74 -22.89 -12.78
CA ASP A 522 -14.81 -23.83 -13.91
C ASP A 522 -16.26 -24.18 -14.27
N GLU A 523 -17.15 -24.26 -13.26
CA GLU A 523 -18.60 -24.42 -13.47
C GLU A 523 -19.20 -23.27 -14.27
N GLU A 524 -18.83 -22.04 -13.92
CA GLU A 524 -19.31 -20.83 -14.59
C GLU A 524 -18.73 -20.73 -16.01
N LEU A 525 -17.45 -21.08 -16.21
CA LEU A 525 -16.83 -21.17 -17.53
C LEU A 525 -17.52 -22.22 -18.40
N ALA A 526 -17.83 -23.39 -17.85
CA ALA A 526 -18.57 -24.44 -18.54
C ALA A 526 -19.98 -23.96 -18.93
N ARG A 527 -20.68 -23.28 -18.01
CA ARG A 527 -22.00 -22.71 -18.29
C ARG A 527 -21.94 -21.66 -19.40
N ARG A 528 -20.99 -20.72 -19.34
CA ARG A 528 -20.79 -19.71 -20.40
C ARG A 528 -20.43 -20.32 -21.75
N LYS A 529 -19.60 -21.37 -21.75
CA LYS A 529 -19.26 -22.12 -22.98
C LYS A 529 -20.51 -22.77 -23.57
N GLN A 530 -21.34 -23.39 -22.73
CA GLN A 530 -22.60 -24.01 -23.17
C GLN A 530 -23.60 -22.97 -23.68
N GLU A 531 -23.76 -21.85 -22.98
CA GLU A 531 -24.61 -20.72 -23.41
C GLU A 531 -24.16 -20.15 -24.76
N ARG A 532 -22.84 -20.05 -24.99
CA ARG A 532 -22.29 -19.59 -26.27
C ARG A 532 -22.61 -20.58 -27.40
N ILE A 533 -22.38 -21.88 -27.18
CA ILE A 533 -22.73 -22.94 -28.15
C ILE A 533 -24.23 -22.91 -28.46
N ASN A 534 -25.08 -22.76 -27.45
CA ASN A 534 -26.53 -22.66 -27.63
C ASN A 534 -26.93 -21.42 -28.44
N ARG A 535 -26.27 -20.28 -28.22
CA ARG A 535 -26.51 -19.05 -28.99
C ARG A 535 -26.06 -19.18 -30.44
N GLU A 536 -24.85 -19.69 -30.68
CA GLU A 536 -24.33 -19.94 -32.03
C GLU A 536 -25.25 -20.91 -32.80
N ASN A 537 -25.76 -21.94 -32.13
CA ASN A 537 -26.73 -22.87 -32.72
C ASN A 537 -28.09 -22.20 -33.01
N LEU A 538 -28.56 -21.32 -32.11
CA LEU A 538 -29.80 -20.57 -32.32
C LEU A 538 -29.67 -19.56 -33.48
N GLU A 539 -28.54 -18.87 -33.58
CA GLU A 539 -28.24 -17.96 -34.71
C GLU A 539 -28.22 -18.71 -36.04
N LYS A 540 -27.55 -19.87 -36.09
CA LYS A 540 -27.59 -20.74 -37.29
C LYS A 540 -29.01 -21.18 -37.63
N LEU A 541 -29.81 -21.57 -36.64
CA LEU A 541 -31.20 -21.96 -36.84
C LEU A 541 -32.06 -20.80 -37.35
N LEU A 542 -31.86 -19.58 -36.82
CA LEU A 542 -32.54 -18.38 -37.29
C LEU A 542 -32.14 -18.01 -38.71
N GLU A 543 -30.86 -18.14 -39.06
CA GLU A 543 -30.38 -17.91 -40.43
C GLU A 543 -30.95 -18.93 -41.42
N GLU A 544 -31.06 -20.21 -41.01
CA GLU A 544 -31.73 -21.25 -41.79
C GLU A 544 -33.24 -21.01 -41.93
N LEU A 545 -33.90 -20.56 -40.86
CA LEU A 545 -35.32 -20.20 -40.89
C LEU A 545 -35.59 -18.99 -41.79
N GLU A 546 -34.75 -17.95 -41.74
CA GLU A 546 -34.83 -16.81 -42.67
C GLU A 546 -34.63 -17.24 -44.11
N LYS A 547 -33.62 -18.09 -44.40
CA LYS A 547 -33.44 -18.67 -45.73
C LYS A 547 -34.69 -19.44 -46.17
N SER A 548 -35.29 -20.26 -45.30
CA SER A 548 -36.48 -21.05 -45.62
C SER A 548 -37.73 -20.18 -45.87
N LYS A 549 -37.92 -19.09 -45.11
CA LYS A 549 -39.03 -18.14 -45.32
C LYS A 549 -38.92 -17.38 -46.65
N VAL A 550 -37.69 -17.03 -47.06
CA VAL A 550 -37.43 -16.43 -48.37
C VAL A 550 -37.79 -17.39 -49.52
N TYR A 551 -37.66 -18.71 -49.32
CA TYR A 551 -38.09 -19.73 -50.29
C TYR A 551 -39.61 -20.01 -50.25
N GLU A 552 -40.28 -19.87 -49.10
CA GLU A 552 -41.74 -20.02 -48.99
C GLU A 552 -42.52 -18.80 -49.54
N GLU A 553 -42.05 -17.57 -49.33
CA GLU A 553 -42.71 -16.36 -49.86
C GLU A 553 -42.67 -16.28 -51.41
N GLN A 554 -41.73 -16.97 -52.07
CA GLN A 554 -41.67 -17.04 -53.54
C GLN A 554 -42.67 -18.02 -54.16
N ASN A 555 -43.34 -18.88 -53.38
CA ASN A 555 -44.21 -19.95 -53.89
C ASN A 555 -45.66 -19.89 -53.40
N ALA A 556 -46.17 -18.73 -52.99
CA ALA A 556 -47.59 -18.57 -52.66
C ALA A 556 -48.41 -17.98 -53.83
N THR A 557 -48.63 -18.78 -54.87
CA THR A 557 -49.83 -18.66 -55.74
C THR A 557 -50.45 -20.03 -55.99
N GLY A 558 -51.68 -20.25 -55.50
CA GLY A 558 -52.56 -21.33 -55.99
C GLY A 558 -53.16 -22.31 -54.97
N PHE A 559 -54.37 -21.98 -54.51
CA PHE A 559 -55.57 -22.80 -54.22
C PHE A 559 -55.52 -24.30 -53.77
N ASP A 560 -56.20 -24.50 -52.64
CA ASP A 560 -57.05 -25.61 -52.13
C ASP A 560 -56.48 -26.99 -51.79
N GLY A 561 -56.85 -27.46 -50.60
CA GLY A 561 -56.63 -28.83 -50.11
C GLY A 561 -56.02 -28.87 -48.71
N GLN A 562 -56.86 -28.85 -47.66
CA GLN A 562 -56.46 -29.08 -46.27
C GLN A 562 -55.47 -30.27 -46.12
N LYS A 563 -54.29 -30.00 -45.54
CA LYS A 563 -53.52 -31.00 -44.80
C LYS A 563 -52.99 -30.41 -43.50
N GLN A 564 -53.26 -31.12 -42.42
CA GLN A 564 -52.85 -30.85 -41.05
C GLN A 564 -51.37 -31.21 -40.92
N TYR A 565 -50.50 -30.24 -40.58
CA TYR A 565 -49.08 -30.48 -40.35
C TYR A 565 -48.78 -30.45 -38.85
N TRP A 566 -48.33 -31.58 -38.32
CA TRP A 566 -47.56 -31.62 -37.07
C TRP A 566 -46.08 -31.55 -37.44
N PRO A 567 -45.26 -30.70 -36.79
CA PRO A 567 -43.82 -30.72 -37.02
C PRO A 567 -43.24 -32.06 -36.53
N THR A 568 -42.79 -32.90 -37.45
CA THR A 568 -41.94 -34.05 -37.13
C THR A 568 -40.51 -33.53 -36.89
N MET A 569 -39.99 -33.76 -35.69
CA MET A 569 -38.57 -33.56 -35.36
C MET A 569 -37.67 -34.30 -36.35
N PRO A 570 -36.51 -33.73 -36.76
CA PRO A 570 -35.55 -34.45 -37.57
C PRO A 570 -35.01 -35.69 -36.81
N PRO A 571 -34.79 -36.83 -37.49
CA PRO A 571 -34.20 -38.00 -36.85
C PRO A 571 -32.74 -37.70 -36.48
N GLY A 572 -32.39 -37.78 -35.19
CA GLY A 572 -30.98 -37.71 -34.75
C GLY A 572 -30.69 -36.92 -33.47
N LEU A 573 -31.67 -36.22 -32.87
CA LEU A 573 -31.48 -35.61 -31.56
C LEU A 573 -31.54 -36.67 -30.45
N GLY A 574 -30.36 -37.18 -30.05
CA GLY A 574 -30.22 -38.05 -28.87
C GLY A 574 -29.28 -39.26 -28.98
N GLN A 575 -28.49 -39.41 -30.05
CA GLN A 575 -27.50 -40.49 -30.12
C GLN A 575 -26.12 -40.01 -29.63
N GLU A 576 -25.61 -40.67 -28.59
CA GLU A 576 -24.22 -40.54 -28.16
C GLU A 576 -23.28 -41.05 -29.27
N PRO A 577 -22.13 -40.40 -29.50
CA PRO A 577 -21.18 -40.88 -30.50
C PRO A 577 -20.56 -42.22 -30.06
N GLU A 578 -20.52 -43.20 -30.97
CA GLU A 578 -19.85 -44.49 -30.72
C GLU A 578 -18.33 -44.29 -30.54
N PRO A 579 -17.68 -45.08 -29.66
CA PRO A 579 -16.25 -44.95 -29.40
C PRO A 579 -15.41 -45.57 -30.54
N ASP A 580 -14.42 -44.81 -31.00
CA ASP A 580 -13.45 -45.19 -32.04
C ASP A 580 -12.54 -46.34 -31.55
N PRO A 581 -12.41 -47.46 -32.30
CA PRO A 581 -11.65 -48.62 -31.86
C PRO A 581 -10.22 -48.63 -32.45
N ASP A 582 -9.35 -47.70 -32.06
CA ASP A 582 -7.88 -47.92 -32.15
C ASP A 582 -7.10 -46.86 -31.34
N PRO A 583 -6.21 -47.21 -30.38
CA PRO A 583 -5.38 -46.23 -29.70
C PRO A 583 -4.22 -45.85 -30.62
N ASN A 584 -4.46 -44.92 -31.53
CA ASN A 584 -3.35 -44.20 -32.17
C ASN A 584 -2.59 -43.45 -31.08
N VAL A 585 -1.43 -43.99 -30.69
CA VAL A 585 -0.46 -43.30 -29.85
C VAL A 585 0.11 -42.15 -30.69
N ILE A 586 -0.58 -41.01 -30.62
CA ILE A 586 -0.07 -39.76 -31.15
C ILE A 586 1.06 -39.33 -30.22
N ASN A 587 2.31 -39.38 -30.72
CA ASN A 587 3.40 -38.64 -30.10
C ASN A 587 3.02 -37.16 -30.22
N ILE A 588 2.52 -36.58 -29.12
CA ILE A 588 2.17 -35.16 -29.06
C ILE A 588 3.48 -34.40 -29.17
N GLU A 589 3.72 -33.76 -30.31
CA GLU A 589 4.80 -32.79 -30.46
C GLU A 589 4.72 -31.77 -29.32
N GLU A 590 5.88 -31.34 -28.81
CA GLU A 590 5.98 -30.43 -27.68
C GLU A 590 5.06 -29.22 -27.87
N VAL A 591 3.98 -29.14 -27.06
CA VAL A 591 3.01 -28.06 -27.15
C VAL A 591 3.66 -26.79 -26.60
N VAL A 592 4.21 -25.97 -27.49
CA VAL A 592 4.68 -24.63 -27.15
C VAL A 592 3.46 -23.79 -26.82
N VAL A 593 3.18 -23.59 -25.53
CA VAL A 593 2.09 -22.70 -25.09
C VAL A 593 2.47 -21.27 -25.45
N THR A 594 1.88 -20.73 -26.52
CA THR A 594 2.15 -19.37 -27.00
C THR A 594 1.44 -18.30 -26.17
N ALA A 595 0.25 -18.61 -25.62
CA ALA A 595 -0.48 -17.77 -24.68
C ALA A 595 -1.41 -18.61 -23.77
N TYR A 596 -1.45 -18.29 -22.48
CA TYR A 596 -2.40 -18.89 -21.54
C TYR A 596 -3.78 -18.23 -21.67
N HIS A 597 -4.85 -19.04 -21.54
CA HIS A 597 -6.19 -18.50 -21.32
C HIS A 597 -6.19 -17.63 -20.04
N PRO A 598 -6.87 -16.46 -20.00
CA PRO A 598 -6.80 -15.54 -18.87
C PRO A 598 -7.08 -16.18 -17.51
N GLN A 599 -8.03 -17.12 -17.44
CA GLN A 599 -8.33 -17.82 -16.19
C GLN A 599 -7.22 -18.82 -15.79
N THR A 600 -6.60 -19.49 -16.76
CA THR A 600 -5.44 -20.38 -16.51
C THR A 600 -4.23 -19.57 -16.04
N LEU A 601 -4.02 -18.39 -16.62
CA LEU A 601 -2.97 -17.47 -16.21
C LEU A 601 -3.18 -16.96 -14.79
N LEU A 602 -4.41 -16.54 -14.44
CA LEU A 602 -4.75 -16.07 -13.10
C LEU A 602 -4.55 -17.16 -12.03
N ARG A 603 -4.87 -18.42 -12.35
CA ARG A 603 -4.60 -19.57 -11.47
C ARG A 603 -3.11 -19.78 -11.22
N LYS A 604 -2.28 -19.65 -12.27
CA LYS A 604 -0.82 -19.71 -12.14
C LYS A 604 -0.27 -18.58 -11.28
N LEU A 605 -0.80 -17.36 -11.45
CA LEU A 605 -0.44 -16.21 -10.62
C LEU A 605 -0.83 -16.44 -9.15
N ARG A 606 -2.06 -16.91 -8.88
CA ARG A 606 -2.52 -17.23 -7.52
C ARG A 606 -1.61 -18.22 -6.79
N ASN A 607 -1.18 -19.27 -7.47
CA ASN A 607 -0.36 -20.29 -6.84
C ASN A 607 1.09 -19.83 -6.63
N GLN A 608 1.67 -19.16 -7.62
CA GLN A 608 3.12 -18.90 -7.66
C GLN A 608 3.53 -17.49 -7.21
N TYR A 609 2.61 -16.53 -7.23
CA TYR A 609 2.91 -15.11 -7.05
C TYR A 609 2.03 -14.39 -6.04
N PHE A 610 0.80 -14.85 -5.80
CA PHE A 610 -0.07 -14.18 -4.82
C PHE A 610 0.05 -14.83 -3.46
N HIS A 611 0.22 -13.97 -2.45
CA HIS A 611 0.24 -14.39 -1.06
C HIS A 611 -1.19 -14.58 -0.55
N TRP A 612 -1.32 -15.27 0.58
CA TRP A 612 -2.61 -15.46 1.22
C TRP A 612 -2.79 -14.45 2.36
N SER A 613 -3.81 -13.58 2.27
CA SER A 613 -3.85 -12.41 3.15
C SER A 613 -4.15 -12.72 4.63
N ALA A 614 -5.14 -13.59 4.92
CA ALA A 614 -5.67 -13.73 6.28
C ALA A 614 -5.49 -15.13 6.88
N SER A 615 -5.24 -15.15 8.19
CA SER A 615 -5.10 -16.36 9.03
C SER A 615 -5.70 -16.10 10.41
N ARG A 616 -6.08 -17.17 11.12
CA ARG A 616 -6.67 -17.10 12.48
C ARG A 616 -5.65 -17.31 13.60
N ASP A 617 -4.38 -17.42 13.24
CA ASP A 617 -3.25 -17.70 14.14
C ASP A 617 -2.79 -16.48 14.96
N TRP A 618 -3.12 -15.26 14.52
CA TRP A 618 -2.67 -14.04 15.17
C TRP A 618 -3.68 -12.89 15.15
N PHE A 619 -3.64 -12.05 16.19
CA PHE A 619 -4.46 -10.85 16.33
C PHE A 619 -4.14 -9.83 15.24
N GLY A 620 -5.16 -9.35 14.53
CA GLY A 620 -5.04 -8.40 13.43
C GLY A 620 -4.87 -9.03 12.05
N MET A 621 -4.69 -10.35 11.97
CA MET A 621 -4.60 -11.11 10.72
C MET A 621 -5.90 -11.83 10.36
N GLU A 622 -6.94 -11.68 11.20
CA GLU A 622 -8.18 -12.42 11.04
C GLU A 622 -8.89 -12.07 9.73
N PRO A 623 -9.55 -13.04 9.10
CA PRO A 623 -10.36 -12.75 7.93
C PRO A 623 -11.55 -11.85 8.29
N ALA A 624 -11.87 -10.92 7.39
CA ALA A 624 -13.11 -10.17 7.42
C ALA A 624 -14.32 -11.13 7.36
N LYS A 625 -15.49 -10.65 7.79
CA LYS A 625 -16.72 -11.45 7.71
C LYS A 625 -16.97 -11.86 6.25
N ASN A 626 -17.12 -13.16 6.02
CA ASN A 626 -17.23 -13.77 4.68
C ASN A 626 -16.02 -13.56 3.74
N ARG A 627 -14.85 -13.13 4.26
CA ARG A 627 -13.63 -12.84 3.48
C ARG A 627 -13.85 -11.78 2.38
N ILE A 628 -14.75 -10.84 2.63
CA ILE A 628 -14.96 -9.67 1.78
C ILE A 628 -14.31 -8.49 2.49
N ARG A 629 -13.44 -7.77 1.77
CA ARG A 629 -12.75 -6.59 2.28
C ARG A 629 -13.75 -5.49 2.65
N GLY A 630 -13.52 -4.82 3.77
CA GLY A 630 -14.22 -3.57 4.07
C GLY A 630 -13.75 -2.45 3.14
N GLU A 631 -14.63 -1.50 2.85
CA GLU A 631 -14.34 -0.32 2.03
C GLU A 631 -14.91 0.95 2.68
N TYR A 632 -14.20 2.06 2.52
CA TYR A 632 -14.59 3.41 2.98
C TYR A 632 -14.60 4.42 1.84
#